data_AF-A0A2L0F846-F1
#
_entry.id   AF-A0A2L0F846-F1
#
_cell.length_a   1.000
_cell.length_b   1.000
_cell.length_c   1.000
_cell.angle_alpha   90.00
_cell.angle_beta   90.00
_cell.angle_gamma   90.00
#
_symmetry.space_group_name_H-M   'P 1'
#
loop_
_entity.id
_entity.type
_entity.pdbx_description
1 polymer ?
#
loop_
_entity_poly.entity_id
_entity_poly.type
_entity_poly.pdbx_seq_one_letter_code
_entity_poly.pdbx_strand_id
1 'polypeptide(L)'
;MPSSWSRLLGLLPALATAFITSCAEPEPGGDAEGVQAVSSGLTAQDRLDLCAQDPRVIAGLVSAQVCAGADIFFRETFEGNGRACATCHPVANNFTIDVPFINALAASNPLDPLFVAEQDPALAELETPDLRALGLIRENVDGFEDLPNKFVLRGVPHTLSMSLTIAPDLADGSTNPPVHRTGWSGDGAPGDGSLREFLTGAINQHYPTDLGRQPGVAFRLPTSQELDLTEAFQLSLGRTNELNLQQVNLTDPDANDGRLAFMDPARGRCNVCHFNGGANHQSTGLNRNLDTGTRLAPATGTIGAFDGGFGGQNLATPNIDAVGAGFLNGFGDGKFNTPPVIEAVDNPPFFHTNAFGNTIEAAVAFYTGPQFSVSPAAAELTAQFGTPIAFPNDDINKMGRFLRVLSAAFNLDIAKQRLQAAQTLVNQFNNTRADIQLGLMDLARVEIDDALEVLAVDPSANPLHPVAQTRLQEAKSEIAAGLAATTWSQRQSRISTAISRVQSARDHFGSNINFQLGQGNLMY
;
A
#
# COMPACT_ATOMS: atom_id res chain seq x y z
N MET A 1 52.76 -37.67 -10.98
CA MET A 1 51.94 -38.21 -12.09
C MET A 1 51.01 -37.11 -12.59
N PRO A 2 51.42 -36.43 -13.67
CA PRO A 2 50.60 -35.50 -14.43
C PRO A 2 50.66 -35.75 -15.97
N SER A 3 49.75 -35.10 -16.69
CA SER A 3 49.79 -34.65 -18.11
C SER A 3 50.63 -35.38 -19.18
N SER A 4 50.01 -35.72 -20.32
CA SER A 4 50.59 -35.58 -21.66
C SER A 4 49.44 -35.58 -22.71
N TRP A 5 49.28 -34.57 -23.56
CA TRP A 5 49.98 -34.24 -24.82
C TRP A 5 49.11 -34.52 -26.06
N SER A 6 48.62 -33.42 -26.64
CA SER A 6 48.56 -33.02 -28.05
C SER A 6 48.73 -34.08 -29.15
N ARG A 7 47.93 -33.95 -30.22
CA ARG A 7 48.39 -33.89 -31.62
C ARG A 7 47.25 -33.58 -32.61
N LEU A 8 47.49 -32.51 -33.40
CA LEU A 8 47.36 -32.37 -34.86
C LEU A 8 46.01 -32.72 -35.55
N LEU A 9 45.54 -32.16 -36.68
CA LEU A 9 45.89 -31.13 -37.67
C LEU A 9 45.05 -31.55 -38.91
N GLY A 10 44.36 -30.67 -39.63
CA GLY A 10 43.76 -31.08 -40.91
C GLY A 10 42.58 -30.26 -41.46
N LEU A 11 42.92 -29.17 -42.15
CA LEU A 11 42.38 -28.72 -43.45
C LEU A 11 40.90 -28.95 -43.83
N LEU A 12 40.17 -27.81 -43.96
CA LEU A 12 39.24 -27.36 -45.03
C LEU A 12 38.69 -28.39 -46.06
N PRO A 13 37.39 -28.29 -46.43
CA PRO A 13 36.99 -27.26 -47.40
C PRO A 13 35.63 -26.58 -47.17
N ALA A 14 35.51 -25.39 -47.76
CA ALA A 14 34.27 -24.68 -47.97
C ALA A 14 33.31 -25.48 -48.85
N LEU A 15 32.05 -25.57 -48.44
CA LEU A 15 30.92 -25.81 -49.33
C LEU A 15 29.73 -25.01 -48.84
N ALA A 16 29.30 -24.09 -49.68
CA ALA A 16 28.06 -23.37 -49.57
C ALA A 16 26.88 -24.31 -49.87
N THR A 17 25.87 -24.30 -49.02
CA THR A 17 24.53 -24.76 -49.40
C THR A 17 23.46 -23.94 -48.71
N ALA A 18 22.69 -23.30 -49.58
CA ALA A 18 21.41 -22.63 -49.46
C ALA A 18 20.37 -23.22 -48.48
N PHE A 19 19.65 -22.29 -47.85
CA PHE A 19 18.21 -22.25 -47.54
C PHE A 19 17.53 -23.48 -46.91
N ILE A 20 17.16 -23.34 -45.63
CA ILE A 20 15.77 -23.59 -45.18
C ILE A 20 15.39 -22.49 -44.18
N THR A 21 14.61 -21.53 -44.65
CA THR A 21 13.87 -20.56 -43.84
C THR A 21 12.75 -21.31 -43.10
N SER A 22 12.90 -21.50 -41.80
CA SER A 22 11.80 -21.87 -40.92
C SER A 22 11.11 -20.58 -40.49
N CYS A 23 9.94 -20.30 -41.06
CA CYS A 23 9.03 -19.27 -40.60
C CYS A 23 8.56 -19.63 -39.17
N ALA A 24 9.09 -18.97 -38.17
CA ALA A 24 8.41 -18.84 -36.88
C ALA A 24 7.42 -17.69 -37.01
N GLU A 25 6.15 -17.95 -36.70
CA GLU A 25 5.09 -16.96 -36.65
C GLU A 25 5.41 -15.88 -35.61
N PRO A 26 5.06 -14.61 -35.84
CA PRO A 26 5.24 -13.56 -34.84
C PRO A 26 4.18 -13.74 -33.75
N GLU A 27 4.65 -13.98 -32.53
CA GLU A 27 3.89 -13.81 -31.30
C GLU A 27 3.21 -12.43 -31.29
N PRO A 28 1.94 -12.31 -30.88
CA PRO A 28 1.27 -11.02 -30.78
C PRO A 28 1.96 -10.21 -29.68
N GLY A 29 2.58 -9.10 -30.07
CA GLY A 29 3.22 -8.16 -29.17
C GLY A 29 2.24 -7.69 -28.10
N GLY A 30 2.42 -8.19 -26.89
CA GLY A 30 2.04 -7.48 -25.69
C GLY A 30 3.04 -6.36 -25.52
N ASP A 31 2.64 -5.15 -25.89
CA ASP A 31 3.36 -3.94 -25.53
C ASP A 31 3.34 -3.86 -23.99
N ALA A 32 4.42 -4.35 -23.39
CA ALA A 32 4.85 -3.86 -22.10
C ALA A 32 4.97 -2.35 -22.27
N GLU A 33 4.13 -1.60 -21.55
CA GLU A 33 4.22 -0.15 -21.46
C GLU A 33 5.64 0.21 -21.00
N GLY A 34 6.50 0.48 -21.98
CA GLY A 34 7.72 1.20 -21.74
C GLY A 34 7.30 2.54 -21.21
N VAL A 35 7.59 2.79 -19.94
CA VAL A 35 7.54 4.11 -19.32
C VAL A 35 8.48 5.00 -20.13
N GLN A 36 7.94 5.62 -21.17
CA GLN A 36 8.57 6.80 -21.75
C GLN A 36 8.52 7.84 -20.63
N ALA A 37 9.69 8.30 -20.21
CA ALA A 37 9.83 9.43 -19.31
C ALA A 37 9.12 10.64 -19.96
N VAL A 38 7.85 10.82 -19.64
CA VAL A 38 7.10 12.02 -20.00
C VAL A 38 7.64 13.10 -19.08
N SER A 39 8.43 14.03 -19.64
CA SER A 39 8.84 15.21 -18.91
C SER A 39 7.62 15.93 -18.33
N SER A 40 7.74 16.34 -17.07
CA SER A 40 6.82 17.12 -16.22
C SER A 40 6.38 18.48 -16.79
N GLY A 41 5.73 18.48 -17.96
CA GLY A 41 5.41 19.69 -18.71
C GLY A 41 3.96 20.18 -18.59
N LEU A 42 3.07 19.40 -17.98
CA LEU A 42 1.65 19.78 -17.85
C LEU A 42 1.43 20.64 -16.62
N THR A 43 0.79 21.79 -16.80
CA THR A 43 0.30 22.57 -15.66
C THR A 43 -0.92 21.88 -15.02
N ALA A 44 -1.24 22.26 -13.78
CA ALA A 44 -2.46 21.79 -13.12
C ALA A 44 -3.74 22.07 -13.94
N GLN A 45 -3.78 23.19 -14.67
CA GLN A 45 -4.90 23.51 -15.55
C GLN A 45 -4.96 22.58 -16.77
N ASP A 46 -3.82 22.30 -17.41
CA ASP A 46 -3.77 21.35 -18.53
C ASP A 46 -4.29 19.98 -18.10
N ARG A 47 -3.90 19.52 -16.91
CA ARG A 47 -4.38 18.25 -16.33
C ARG A 47 -5.89 18.26 -16.10
N LEU A 48 -6.44 19.35 -15.57
CA LEU A 48 -7.89 19.52 -15.39
C LEU A 48 -8.64 19.50 -16.74
N ASP A 49 -8.11 20.17 -17.76
CA ASP A 49 -8.71 20.24 -19.09
C ASP A 49 -8.67 18.88 -19.81
N LEU A 50 -7.60 18.11 -19.63
CA LEU A 50 -7.48 16.73 -20.09
C LEU A 50 -8.46 15.81 -19.34
N CYS A 51 -8.54 15.94 -18.02
CA CYS A 51 -9.45 15.16 -17.20
C CYS A 51 -10.92 15.44 -17.47
N ALA A 52 -11.29 16.65 -17.89
CA ALA A 52 -12.64 16.95 -18.35
C ALA A 52 -13.08 16.10 -19.56
N GLN A 53 -12.12 15.52 -20.29
CA GLN A 53 -12.35 14.63 -21.43
C GLN A 53 -12.22 13.14 -21.06
N ASP A 54 -11.83 12.80 -19.82
CA ASP A 54 -11.76 11.41 -19.38
C ASP A 54 -13.19 10.81 -19.33
N PRO A 55 -13.42 9.64 -19.95
CA PRO A 55 -14.73 8.97 -19.92
C PRO A 55 -15.31 8.76 -18.52
N ARG A 56 -14.47 8.53 -17.48
CA ARG A 56 -14.91 8.41 -16.09
C ARG A 56 -15.48 9.72 -15.57
N VAL A 57 -14.88 10.85 -15.95
CA VAL A 57 -15.37 12.19 -15.59
C VAL A 57 -16.64 12.53 -16.36
N ILE A 58 -16.68 12.28 -17.67
CA ILE A 58 -17.86 12.51 -18.51
C ILE A 58 -19.06 11.67 -18.03
N ALA A 59 -18.82 10.43 -17.58
CA ALA A 59 -19.85 9.56 -17.01
C ALA A 59 -20.27 9.94 -15.59
N GLY A 60 -19.62 10.93 -14.95
CA GLY A 60 -19.90 11.35 -13.59
C GLY A 60 -19.44 10.36 -12.52
N LEU A 61 -18.52 9.45 -12.86
CA LEU A 61 -17.96 8.46 -11.92
C LEU A 61 -16.86 9.05 -11.05
N VAL A 62 -16.11 10.03 -11.58
CA VAL A 62 -15.01 10.72 -10.89
C VAL A 62 -15.07 12.22 -11.20
N SER A 63 -14.72 13.08 -10.25
CA SER A 63 -14.55 14.52 -10.50
C SER A 63 -13.27 14.82 -11.30
N ALA A 64 -13.26 15.94 -12.04
CA ALA A 64 -12.06 16.37 -12.77
C ALA A 64 -10.87 16.62 -11.83
N GLN A 65 -11.13 17.11 -10.61
CA GLN A 65 -10.10 17.36 -9.59
C GLN A 65 -9.42 16.06 -9.14
N VAL A 66 -10.22 15.04 -8.80
CA VAL A 66 -9.67 13.73 -8.41
C VAL A 66 -8.94 13.08 -9.57
N CYS A 67 -9.44 13.23 -10.80
CA CYS A 67 -8.73 12.74 -11.98
C CYS A 67 -7.36 13.42 -12.16
N ALA A 68 -7.30 14.76 -12.06
CA ALA A 68 -6.05 15.50 -12.22
C ALA A 68 -5.07 15.24 -11.07
N GLY A 69 -5.57 15.10 -9.84
CA GLY A 69 -4.79 14.68 -8.68
C GLY A 69 -4.20 13.29 -8.84
N ALA A 70 -4.97 12.34 -9.37
CA ALA A 70 -4.48 11.01 -9.70
C ALA A 70 -3.39 11.05 -10.76
N ASP A 71 -3.58 11.85 -11.81
CA ASP A 71 -2.58 12.02 -12.88
C ASP A 71 -1.26 12.60 -12.33
N ILE A 72 -1.30 13.50 -11.35
CA ILE A 72 -0.12 13.96 -10.62
C ILE A 72 0.50 12.80 -9.81
N PHE A 73 -0.31 12.11 -9.00
CA PHE A 73 0.14 11.02 -8.13
C PHE A 73 0.82 9.88 -8.90
N PHE A 74 0.25 9.48 -10.04
CA PHE A 74 0.73 8.35 -10.83
C PHE A 74 1.86 8.70 -11.79
N ARG A 75 1.96 9.95 -12.27
CA ARG A 75 2.81 10.28 -13.43
C ARG A 75 3.71 11.50 -13.26
N GLU A 76 3.48 12.37 -12.29
CA GLU A 76 4.30 13.56 -12.12
C GLU A 76 5.62 13.22 -11.42
N THR A 77 6.73 13.57 -12.08
CA THR A 77 8.10 13.30 -11.64
C THR A 77 8.80 14.54 -11.12
N PHE A 78 8.15 15.70 -11.19
CA PHE A 78 8.63 16.98 -10.67
C PHE A 78 10.09 17.29 -11.08
N GLU A 79 10.44 17.05 -12.36
CA GLU A 79 11.82 17.22 -12.88
C GLU A 79 12.90 16.44 -12.11
N GLY A 80 12.49 15.40 -11.38
CA GLY A 80 13.35 14.58 -10.55
C GLY A 80 13.92 13.36 -11.27
N ASN A 81 14.34 12.39 -10.47
CA ASN A 81 15.01 11.15 -10.87
C ASN A 81 14.09 10.10 -11.56
N GLY A 82 12.89 10.51 -11.97
CA GLY A 82 11.91 9.64 -12.63
C GLY A 82 10.92 8.95 -11.72
N ARG A 83 11.08 9.00 -10.38
CA ARG A 83 10.07 8.50 -9.44
C ARG A 83 8.80 9.35 -9.49
N ALA A 84 7.66 8.71 -9.23
CA ALA A 84 6.37 9.33 -8.92
C ALA A 84 5.81 8.72 -7.61
N CYS A 85 4.69 9.22 -7.08
CA CYS A 85 4.14 8.68 -5.83
C CYS A 85 3.81 7.19 -6.00
N ALA A 86 3.31 6.84 -7.18
CA ALA A 86 2.99 5.47 -7.55
C ALA A 86 4.19 4.52 -7.67
N THR A 87 5.44 5.01 -7.66
CA THR A 87 6.61 4.14 -7.60
C THR A 87 6.65 3.35 -6.28
N CYS A 88 6.24 3.98 -5.17
CA CYS A 88 6.12 3.33 -3.86
C CYS A 88 4.67 3.03 -3.46
N HIS A 89 3.70 3.66 -4.13
CA HIS A 89 2.27 3.46 -3.89
C HIS A 89 1.53 2.98 -5.16
N PRO A 90 1.91 1.84 -5.75
CA PRO A 90 1.26 1.30 -6.94
C PRO A 90 -0.18 0.87 -6.65
N VAL A 91 -1.11 1.26 -7.52
CA VAL A 91 -2.55 0.93 -7.40
C VAL A 91 -2.82 -0.57 -7.42
N ALA A 92 -2.00 -1.35 -8.13
CA ALA A 92 -2.15 -2.80 -8.28
C ALA A 92 -1.52 -3.60 -7.12
N ASN A 93 -0.99 -2.92 -6.10
CA ASN A 93 -0.47 -3.53 -4.88
C ASN A 93 -0.93 -2.72 -3.66
N ASN A 94 -2.23 -2.39 -3.63
CA ASN A 94 -2.90 -1.68 -2.53
C ASN A 94 -2.24 -0.37 -2.09
N PHE A 95 -1.61 0.35 -3.03
CA PHE A 95 -0.87 1.58 -2.76
C PHE A 95 0.27 1.39 -1.74
N THR A 96 0.92 0.24 -1.76
CA THR A 96 2.12 -0.07 -0.97
C THR A 96 3.09 -0.93 -1.79
N ILE A 97 4.28 -1.20 -1.26
CA ILE A 97 5.26 -2.13 -1.81
C ILE A 97 5.70 -3.12 -0.73
N ASP A 98 5.91 -4.35 -1.17
CA ASP A 98 6.47 -5.43 -0.37
C ASP A 98 7.59 -6.17 -1.13
N VAL A 99 8.25 -7.12 -0.48
CA VAL A 99 9.35 -7.88 -1.08
C VAL A 99 8.90 -8.67 -2.33
N PRO A 100 7.76 -9.40 -2.32
CA PRO A 100 7.22 -10.03 -3.54
C PRO A 100 7.05 -9.07 -4.71
N PHE A 101 6.40 -7.92 -4.52
CA PHE A 101 6.20 -6.90 -5.54
C PHE A 101 7.54 -6.35 -6.06
N ILE A 102 8.44 -5.97 -5.15
CA ILE A 102 9.76 -5.43 -5.49
C ILE A 102 10.56 -6.41 -6.35
N ASN A 103 10.51 -7.71 -6.02
CA ASN A 103 11.20 -8.75 -6.79
C ASN A 103 10.57 -8.97 -8.16
N ALA A 104 9.24 -9.00 -8.24
CA ALA A 104 8.53 -9.11 -9.51
C ALA A 104 8.84 -7.92 -10.42
N LEU A 105 8.80 -6.69 -9.88
CA LEU A 105 9.11 -5.46 -10.59
C LEU A 105 10.56 -5.46 -11.09
N ALA A 106 11.53 -5.91 -10.28
CA ALA A 106 12.92 -6.04 -10.72
C ALA A 106 13.07 -6.98 -11.92
N ALA A 107 12.33 -8.08 -11.91
CA ALA A 107 12.40 -9.09 -12.95
C ALA A 107 11.77 -8.61 -14.26
N SER A 108 10.66 -7.87 -14.19
CA SER A 108 9.96 -7.37 -15.39
C SER A 108 10.48 -6.03 -15.89
N ASN A 109 10.91 -5.14 -14.98
CA ASN A 109 11.41 -3.81 -15.28
C ASN A 109 12.62 -3.46 -14.37
N PRO A 110 13.82 -3.99 -14.64
CA PRO A 110 15.01 -3.70 -13.84
C PRO A 110 15.45 -2.23 -13.89
N LEU A 111 14.94 -1.45 -14.84
CA LEU A 111 15.19 -0.01 -15.00
C LEU A 111 14.10 0.86 -14.34
N ASP A 112 13.20 0.26 -13.56
CA ASP A 112 12.18 1.01 -12.85
C ASP A 112 12.80 2.09 -11.93
N PRO A 113 12.23 3.31 -11.86
CA PRO A 113 12.70 4.37 -10.97
C PRO A 113 12.75 3.98 -9.48
N LEU A 114 12.02 2.94 -9.04
CA LEU A 114 12.18 2.40 -7.69
C LEU A 114 13.65 1.99 -7.42
N PHE A 115 14.37 1.54 -8.45
CA PHE A 115 15.74 1.05 -8.35
C PHE A 115 16.79 2.07 -8.80
N VAL A 116 16.43 3.35 -8.89
CA VAL A 116 17.36 4.40 -9.37
C VAL A 116 18.66 4.46 -8.56
N ALA A 117 18.62 4.17 -7.26
CA ALA A 117 19.81 4.10 -6.40
C ALA A 117 20.80 2.98 -6.80
N GLU A 118 20.32 1.92 -7.45
CA GLU A 118 21.16 0.83 -7.98
C GLU A 118 21.76 1.19 -9.36
N GLN A 119 21.19 2.19 -10.03
CA GLN A 119 21.48 2.54 -11.42
C GLN A 119 22.36 3.79 -11.53
N ASP A 120 22.14 4.79 -10.67
CA ASP A 120 22.86 6.07 -10.69
C ASP A 120 23.81 6.20 -9.48
N PRO A 121 25.14 6.25 -9.70
CA PRO A 121 26.11 6.46 -8.63
C PRO A 121 25.89 7.74 -7.81
N ALA A 122 25.30 8.79 -8.37
CA ALA A 122 24.99 10.02 -7.64
C ALA A 122 23.86 9.84 -6.61
N LEU A 123 23.07 8.76 -6.74
CA LEU A 123 21.94 8.42 -5.90
C LEU A 123 22.14 7.10 -5.14
N ALA A 124 23.37 6.57 -5.11
CA ALA A 124 23.66 5.28 -4.48
C ALA A 124 23.27 5.19 -3.00
N GLU A 125 23.18 6.32 -2.30
CA GLU A 125 22.75 6.39 -0.89
C GLU A 125 21.28 6.85 -0.73
N LEU A 126 20.52 7.02 -1.82
CA LEU A 126 19.10 7.36 -1.74
C LEU A 126 18.29 6.23 -1.07
N GLU A 127 18.73 4.98 -1.24
CA GLU A 127 18.15 3.79 -0.61
C GLU A 127 19.24 2.91 0.01
N THR A 128 18.83 1.89 0.76
CA THR A 128 19.72 0.84 1.29
C THR A 128 19.35 -0.53 0.69
N PRO A 129 20.21 -1.57 0.84
CA PRO A 129 19.84 -2.93 0.48
C PRO A 129 18.59 -3.47 1.19
N ASP A 130 18.15 -2.83 2.28
CA ASP A 130 16.93 -3.20 3.01
C ASP A 130 15.66 -3.01 2.16
N LEU A 131 15.67 -2.20 1.10
CA LEU A 131 14.57 -2.12 0.14
C LEU A 131 14.29 -3.49 -0.48
N ARG A 132 15.36 -4.16 -0.98
CA ARG A 132 15.26 -5.49 -1.59
C ARG A 132 14.97 -6.58 -0.55
N ALA A 133 15.62 -6.49 0.60
CA ALA A 133 15.61 -7.56 1.60
C ALA A 133 14.34 -7.57 2.46
N LEU A 134 13.79 -6.39 2.77
CA LEU A 134 12.76 -6.19 3.78
C LEU A 134 11.59 -5.30 3.31
N GLY A 135 11.68 -4.71 2.11
CA GLY A 135 10.67 -3.75 1.64
C GLY A 135 10.69 -2.44 2.43
N LEU A 136 11.86 -2.04 2.95
CA LEU A 136 12.03 -0.80 3.70
C LEU A 136 12.65 0.30 2.83
N ILE A 137 12.03 1.47 2.83
CA ILE A 137 12.58 2.66 2.19
C ILE A 137 13.38 3.47 3.19
N ARG A 138 14.43 4.14 2.71
CA ARG A 138 15.21 5.09 3.50
C ARG A 138 14.50 6.44 3.54
N GLU A 139 14.28 6.94 4.75
CA GLU A 139 13.67 8.25 4.96
C GLU A 139 14.53 9.14 5.87
N ASN A 140 14.71 10.41 5.52
CA ASN A 140 15.34 11.43 6.35
C ASN A 140 14.27 12.33 6.99
N VAL A 141 13.19 11.74 7.51
CA VAL A 141 12.07 12.47 8.12
C VAL A 141 12.50 13.33 9.32
N ASP A 142 13.60 12.95 9.97
CA ASP A 142 14.18 13.69 11.08
C ASP A 142 15.13 14.80 10.64
N GLY A 143 15.42 14.99 9.36
CA GLY A 143 16.25 16.10 8.86
C GLY A 143 17.31 15.68 7.86
N PHE A 144 17.70 16.63 7.00
CA PHE A 144 18.61 16.41 5.87
C PHE A 144 20.06 16.84 6.14
N GLU A 145 20.36 17.41 7.31
CA GLU A 145 21.66 17.99 7.64
C GLU A 145 22.78 16.95 7.83
N ASP A 146 22.42 15.68 8.08
CA ASP A 146 23.35 14.57 8.25
C ASP A 146 22.75 13.27 7.68
N LEU A 147 22.62 13.22 6.35
CA LEU A 147 21.96 12.10 5.66
C LEU A 147 22.45 10.72 6.12
N PRO A 148 23.77 10.46 6.28
CA PRO A 148 24.28 9.15 6.67
C PRO A 148 23.96 8.71 8.10
N ASN A 149 23.68 9.64 9.02
CA ASN A 149 23.45 9.31 10.43
C ASN A 149 22.06 9.69 10.95
N LYS A 150 21.28 10.44 10.16
CA LYS A 150 19.93 10.90 10.48
C LYS A 150 18.92 10.37 9.47
N PHE A 151 18.63 9.08 9.56
CA PHE A 151 17.65 8.42 8.72
C PHE A 151 16.93 7.31 9.48
N VAL A 152 15.80 6.88 8.93
CA VAL A 152 15.04 5.71 9.39
C VAL A 152 14.79 4.78 8.21
N LEU A 153 14.45 3.54 8.50
CA LEU A 153 14.02 2.56 7.51
C LEU A 153 12.59 2.12 7.83
N ARG A 154 11.65 2.52 6.98
CA ARG A 154 10.23 2.25 7.17
C ARG A 154 9.62 1.46 6.02
N GLY A 155 8.66 0.61 6.34
CA GLY A 155 7.77 0.02 5.34
C GLY A 155 6.88 1.11 4.74
N VAL A 156 6.39 0.92 3.52
CA VAL A 156 5.52 1.92 2.88
C VAL A 156 4.08 1.69 3.32
N PRO A 157 3.42 2.59 4.08
CA PRO A 157 2.02 2.40 4.44
C PRO A 157 1.13 2.62 3.21
N HIS A 158 0.00 1.90 3.13
CA HIS A 158 -1.00 2.18 2.11
C HIS A 158 -1.58 3.60 2.26
N THR A 159 -2.08 4.20 1.18
CA THR A 159 -2.72 5.53 1.20
C THR A 159 -4.26 5.48 1.22
N LEU A 160 -4.83 4.30 1.43
CA LEU A 160 -6.27 4.08 1.50
C LEU A 160 -6.90 4.70 2.76
N SER A 161 -8.10 5.26 2.60
CA SER A 161 -9.00 5.70 3.67
C SER A 161 -8.47 6.84 4.56
N MET A 162 -7.51 7.62 4.06
CA MET A 162 -6.90 8.73 4.81
C MET A 162 -7.89 9.83 5.23
N SER A 163 -9.02 9.98 4.51
CA SER A 163 -10.09 10.91 4.91
C SER A 163 -10.74 10.59 6.26
N LEU A 164 -10.48 9.40 6.81
CA LEU A 164 -11.02 8.95 8.09
C LEU A 164 -9.94 8.77 9.16
N THR A 165 -8.68 8.60 8.75
CA THR A 165 -7.65 7.99 9.61
C THR A 165 -6.54 8.95 10.02
N ILE A 166 -6.50 10.19 9.53
CA ILE A 166 -5.33 11.08 9.77
C ILE A 166 -5.62 12.24 10.72
N ALA A 167 -6.85 12.42 11.19
CA ALA A 167 -7.16 13.52 12.10
C ALA A 167 -6.50 13.31 13.47
N PRO A 168 -5.71 14.27 14.00
CA PRO A 168 -4.89 14.05 15.19
C PRO A 168 -5.71 14.10 16.49
N ASP A 169 -5.54 13.08 17.33
CA ASP A 169 -5.91 13.10 18.75
C ASP A 169 -4.78 13.74 19.57
N LEU A 170 -5.08 14.83 20.28
CA LEU A 170 -4.11 15.52 21.14
C LEU A 170 -3.87 14.79 22.48
N ALA A 171 -4.67 13.76 22.78
CA ALA A 171 -4.56 13.00 24.03
C ALA A 171 -3.34 12.05 24.08
N ASP A 172 -2.54 11.93 23.01
CA ASP A 172 -1.22 11.26 23.06
C ASP A 172 -0.12 12.10 23.72
N GLY A 173 -0.43 13.32 24.13
CA GLY A 173 0.51 14.23 24.78
C GLY A 173 1.45 14.96 23.81
N SER A 174 1.20 14.91 22.50
CA SER A 174 1.93 15.77 21.54
C SER A 174 1.60 17.24 21.81
N THR A 175 2.64 18.07 22.03
CA THR A 175 2.48 19.49 22.34
C THR A 175 2.19 20.35 21.11
N ASN A 176 2.75 19.99 19.95
CA ASN A 176 2.50 20.62 18.66
C ASN A 176 2.38 19.54 17.58
N PRO A 177 1.27 18.78 17.54
CA PRO A 177 1.10 17.74 16.53
C PRO A 177 0.92 18.35 15.14
N PRO A 178 1.24 17.58 14.09
CA PRO A 178 0.93 17.97 12.72
C PRO A 178 -0.58 18.13 12.53
N VAL A 179 -1.00 18.89 11.51
CA VAL A 179 -2.41 19.00 11.11
C VAL A 179 -3.01 17.64 10.79
N HIS A 180 -2.23 16.74 10.16
CA HIS A 180 -2.63 15.38 9.85
C HIS A 180 -1.56 14.36 10.27
N ARG A 181 -1.98 13.25 10.87
CA ARG A 181 -1.16 12.07 11.19
C ARG A 181 -0.98 11.19 9.95
N THR A 182 -0.19 11.65 9.00
CA THR A 182 0.18 10.89 7.80
C THR A 182 1.34 9.92 8.08
N GLY A 183 1.47 8.87 7.26
CA GLY A 183 2.57 7.91 7.39
C GLY A 183 2.55 7.16 8.72
N TRP A 184 3.73 6.80 9.23
CA TRP A 184 3.87 5.99 10.44
C TRP A 184 3.88 6.78 11.74
N SER A 185 4.04 8.10 11.71
CA SER A 185 4.23 8.91 12.93
C SER A 185 3.72 10.35 12.80
N GLY A 186 3.25 10.78 11.62
CA GLY A 186 2.84 12.16 11.38
C GLY A 186 4.01 13.10 11.07
N ASP A 187 5.17 12.55 10.73
CA ASP A 187 6.32 13.31 10.21
C ASP A 187 6.35 13.28 8.67
N GLY A 188 7.46 13.75 8.08
CA GLY A 188 7.67 13.77 6.63
C GLY A 188 7.04 14.96 5.90
N ALA A 189 5.90 15.48 6.35
CA ALA A 189 5.32 16.71 5.82
C ALA A 189 6.00 17.97 6.39
N PRO A 190 6.49 18.90 5.55
CA PRO A 190 6.96 20.22 5.99
C PRO A 190 5.79 21.12 6.43
N GLY A 191 6.13 22.32 6.91
CA GLY A 191 5.13 23.35 7.20
C GLY A 191 4.25 22.99 8.40
N ASP A 192 2.95 22.88 8.16
CA ASP A 192 1.95 22.55 9.20
C ASP A 192 1.76 21.03 9.40
N GLY A 193 2.46 20.20 8.62
CA GLY A 193 2.35 18.74 8.70
C GLY A 193 1.05 18.19 8.12
N SER A 194 0.37 18.92 7.24
CA SER A 194 -0.84 18.42 6.57
C SER A 194 -0.52 17.40 5.46
N LEU A 195 -1.48 16.53 5.16
CA LEU A 195 -1.48 15.68 3.95
C LEU A 195 -1.22 16.49 2.68
N ARG A 196 -1.80 17.69 2.59
CA ARG A 196 -1.51 18.65 1.52
C ARG A 196 -0.01 18.91 1.37
N GLU A 197 0.68 19.28 2.43
CA GLU A 197 2.13 19.57 2.40
C GLU A 197 2.99 18.31 2.26
N PHE A 198 2.45 17.12 2.56
CA PHE A 198 3.18 15.85 2.47
C PHE A 198 3.79 15.60 1.09
N LEU A 199 3.11 16.03 0.01
CA LEU A 199 3.66 15.93 -1.35
C LEU A 199 5.02 16.66 -1.47
N THR A 200 5.15 17.84 -0.89
CA THR A 200 6.42 18.58 -0.85
C THR A 200 7.50 17.79 -0.13
N GLY A 201 7.17 17.17 1.01
CA GLY A 201 8.07 16.30 1.77
C GLY A 201 8.56 15.10 0.97
N ALA A 202 7.62 14.38 0.35
CA ALA A 202 7.91 13.20 -0.48
C ALA A 202 8.80 13.55 -1.68
N ILE A 203 8.55 14.68 -2.35
CA ILE A 203 9.39 15.17 -3.44
C ILE A 203 10.81 15.46 -2.94
N ASN A 204 10.96 16.21 -1.85
CA ASN A 204 12.28 16.50 -1.27
C ASN A 204 13.04 15.21 -0.88
N GLN A 205 12.34 14.19 -0.38
CA GLN A 205 12.92 12.93 0.10
C GLN A 205 13.24 11.91 -1.01
N HIS A 206 12.43 11.77 -2.04
CA HIS A 206 12.55 10.63 -2.97
C HIS A 206 12.83 10.99 -4.42
N TYR A 207 12.54 12.21 -4.84
CA TYR A 207 12.63 12.64 -6.22
C TYR A 207 13.96 13.28 -6.65
N PRO A 208 14.87 13.74 -5.77
CA PRO A 208 16.05 14.46 -6.23
C PRO A 208 16.92 13.65 -7.18
N THR A 209 17.47 14.31 -8.20
CA THR A 209 18.51 13.76 -9.08
C THR A 209 19.89 13.68 -8.44
N ASP A 210 20.06 14.31 -7.27
CA ASP A 210 21.27 14.21 -6.44
C ASP A 210 20.94 14.36 -4.95
N LEU A 211 21.84 13.87 -4.09
CA LEU A 211 21.68 13.90 -2.63
C LEU A 211 21.89 15.30 -2.00
N GLY A 212 22.21 16.32 -2.79
CA GLY A 212 22.20 17.72 -2.35
C GLY A 212 20.79 18.28 -2.19
N ARG A 213 19.78 17.62 -2.81
CA ARG A 213 18.34 17.89 -2.64
C ARG A 213 17.95 19.36 -2.78
N GLN A 214 18.55 20.07 -3.72
CA GLN A 214 18.32 21.50 -3.93
C GLN A 214 17.09 21.74 -4.83
N PRO A 215 16.02 22.39 -4.33
CA PRO A 215 14.88 22.76 -5.17
C PRO A 215 15.28 23.68 -6.34
N GLY A 216 14.69 23.44 -7.51
CA GLY A 216 15.01 24.15 -8.76
C GLY A 216 16.31 23.72 -9.42
N VAL A 217 17.03 22.76 -8.84
CA VAL A 217 18.25 22.15 -9.42
C VAL A 217 18.08 20.64 -9.56
N ALA A 218 17.76 19.96 -8.45
CA ALA A 218 17.64 18.50 -8.42
C ALA A 218 16.20 18.00 -8.64
N PHE A 219 15.22 18.89 -8.53
CA PHE A 219 13.78 18.67 -8.71
C PHE A 219 13.05 20.02 -8.65
N ARG A 220 11.80 20.10 -9.09
CA ARG A 220 10.90 21.24 -8.86
C ARG A 220 9.97 21.00 -7.68
N LEU A 221 9.57 22.07 -6.99
CA LEU A 221 8.51 21.98 -5.99
C LEU A 221 7.12 21.93 -6.66
N PRO A 222 6.12 21.32 -6.00
CA PRO A 222 4.75 21.35 -6.46
C PRO A 222 4.17 22.77 -6.36
N THR A 223 3.29 23.13 -7.28
CA THR A 223 2.49 24.35 -7.18
C THR A 223 1.37 24.17 -6.16
N SER A 224 0.81 25.28 -5.65
CA SER A 224 -0.32 25.23 -4.72
C SER A 224 -1.51 24.45 -5.26
N GLN A 225 -1.80 24.54 -6.56
CA GLN A 225 -2.92 23.83 -7.16
C GLN A 225 -2.64 22.33 -7.29
N GLU A 226 -1.39 21.94 -7.56
CA GLU A 226 -1.00 20.52 -7.56
C GLU A 226 -1.14 19.89 -6.17
N LEU A 227 -0.74 20.62 -5.11
CA LEU A 227 -0.96 20.20 -3.73
C LEU A 227 -2.44 19.92 -3.44
N ASP A 228 -3.33 20.86 -3.80
CA ASP A 228 -4.78 20.73 -3.57
C ASP A 228 -5.39 19.55 -4.36
N LEU A 229 -4.95 19.35 -5.61
CA LEU A 229 -5.44 18.28 -6.47
C LEU A 229 -4.98 16.90 -5.97
N THR A 230 -3.71 16.76 -5.61
CA THR A 230 -3.17 15.50 -5.07
C THR A 230 -3.81 15.14 -3.73
N GLU A 231 -4.01 16.13 -2.84
CA GLU A 231 -4.75 15.92 -1.59
C GLU A 231 -6.19 15.44 -1.86
N ALA A 232 -6.90 16.07 -2.79
CA ALA A 232 -8.26 15.68 -3.15
C ALA A 232 -8.33 14.23 -3.68
N PHE A 233 -7.35 13.81 -4.48
CA PHE A 233 -7.24 12.42 -4.92
C PHE A 233 -7.00 11.47 -3.74
N GLN A 234 -5.99 11.74 -2.91
CA GLN A 234 -5.60 10.89 -1.79
C GLN A 234 -6.74 10.73 -0.76
N LEU A 235 -7.50 11.79 -0.45
CA LEU A 235 -8.66 11.74 0.44
C LEU A 235 -9.85 10.97 -0.16
N SER A 236 -9.82 10.70 -1.47
CA SER A 236 -10.84 9.93 -2.19
C SER A 236 -10.47 8.46 -2.40
N LEU A 237 -9.36 7.99 -1.84
CA LEU A 237 -8.92 6.60 -1.87
C LEU A 237 -9.52 5.79 -0.71
N GLY A 238 -9.81 4.50 -0.97
CA GLY A 238 -10.34 3.54 -0.01
C GLY A 238 -11.80 3.78 0.35
N ARG A 239 -12.14 3.55 1.63
CA ARG A 239 -13.47 3.82 2.19
C ARG A 239 -13.55 5.24 2.75
N THR A 240 -14.77 5.74 2.79
CA THR A 240 -15.13 7.12 3.22
C THR A 240 -16.13 7.13 4.39
N ASN A 241 -16.39 5.96 4.97
CA ASN A 241 -17.11 5.81 6.24
C ASN A 241 -16.41 4.81 7.16
N GLU A 242 -16.63 4.95 8.47
CA GLU A 242 -16.34 3.91 9.45
C GLU A 242 -17.44 2.84 9.45
N LEU A 243 -17.05 1.59 9.74
CA LEU A 243 -18.01 0.54 10.06
C LEU A 243 -18.59 0.76 11.46
N ASN A 244 -19.65 0.02 11.77
CA ASN A 244 -20.07 -0.20 13.15
C ASN A 244 -19.91 -1.68 13.48
N LEU A 245 -18.79 -2.05 14.10
CA LEU A 245 -18.48 -3.45 14.39
C LEU A 245 -19.47 -4.10 15.37
N GLN A 246 -20.22 -3.31 16.15
CA GLN A 246 -21.28 -3.85 17.02
C GLN A 246 -22.46 -4.39 16.21
N GLN A 247 -22.70 -3.84 15.01
CA GLN A 247 -23.79 -4.22 14.12
C GLN A 247 -23.36 -5.25 13.06
N VAL A 248 -22.06 -5.33 12.76
CA VAL A 248 -21.52 -6.36 11.87
C VAL A 248 -21.82 -7.75 12.42
N ASN A 249 -22.30 -8.64 11.56
CA ASN A 249 -22.53 -10.04 11.90
C ASN A 249 -21.96 -10.93 10.79
N LEU A 250 -20.95 -11.73 11.12
CA LEU A 250 -20.24 -12.60 10.18
C LEU A 250 -20.87 -13.99 10.15
N THR A 251 -20.88 -14.62 8.96
CA THR A 251 -21.43 -15.97 8.83
C THR A 251 -20.47 -17.06 9.32
N ASP A 252 -19.16 -16.80 9.27
CA ASP A 252 -18.16 -17.68 9.87
C ASP A 252 -18.20 -17.51 11.40
N PRO A 253 -18.51 -18.57 12.17
CA PRO A 253 -18.71 -18.44 13.61
C PRO A 253 -17.44 -18.04 14.36
N ASP A 254 -16.28 -18.52 13.93
CA ASP A 254 -14.99 -18.18 14.54
C ASP A 254 -14.59 -16.74 14.23
N ALA A 255 -14.80 -16.26 13.00
CA ALA A 255 -14.63 -14.86 12.65
C ALA A 255 -15.59 -13.96 13.44
N ASN A 256 -16.85 -14.38 13.65
CA ASN A 256 -17.80 -13.60 14.44
C ASN A 256 -17.43 -13.56 15.93
N ASP A 257 -16.90 -14.64 16.51
CA ASP A 257 -16.34 -14.62 17.87
C ASP A 257 -15.05 -13.78 17.93
N GLY A 258 -14.23 -13.81 16.87
CA GLY A 258 -13.05 -12.94 16.72
C GLY A 258 -13.41 -11.47 16.75
N ARG A 259 -14.48 -11.06 16.06
CA ARG A 259 -15.03 -9.69 16.13
C ARG A 259 -15.43 -9.32 17.56
N LEU A 260 -16.07 -10.24 18.30
CA LEU A 260 -16.43 -10.00 19.70
C LEU A 260 -15.17 -9.87 20.57
N ALA A 261 -14.18 -10.76 20.39
CA ALA A 261 -12.91 -10.71 21.09
C ALA A 261 -12.17 -9.37 20.86
N PHE A 262 -12.13 -8.92 19.61
CA PHE A 262 -11.51 -7.66 19.19
C PHE A 262 -12.09 -6.45 19.93
N MET A 263 -13.41 -6.43 20.15
CA MET A 263 -14.11 -5.32 20.81
C MET A 263 -14.18 -5.42 22.34
N ASP A 264 -14.00 -6.62 22.89
CA ASP A 264 -14.25 -6.88 24.30
C ASP A 264 -13.13 -6.32 25.20
N PRO A 265 -13.44 -5.41 26.14
CA PRO A 265 -12.48 -4.87 27.12
C PRO A 265 -11.85 -5.93 28.04
N ALA A 266 -12.46 -7.10 28.19
CA ALA A 266 -11.94 -8.21 28.98
C ALA A 266 -11.12 -9.21 28.14
N ARG A 267 -11.10 -9.08 26.80
CA ARG A 267 -10.35 -9.96 25.88
C ARG A 267 -9.34 -9.15 25.07
N GLY A 268 -9.64 -8.89 23.79
CA GLY A 268 -8.70 -8.38 22.80
C GLY A 268 -8.36 -6.91 22.95
N ARG A 269 -9.31 -6.06 23.37
CA ARG A 269 -9.15 -4.60 23.52
C ARG A 269 -8.67 -3.85 22.27
N CYS A 270 -8.56 -4.51 21.13
CA CYS A 270 -8.05 -3.93 19.89
C CYS A 270 -8.87 -2.71 19.46
N ASN A 271 -10.18 -2.75 19.70
CA ASN A 271 -11.11 -1.67 19.39
C ASN A 271 -10.88 -0.37 20.17
N VAL A 272 -10.02 -0.36 21.20
CA VAL A 272 -9.65 0.86 21.92
C VAL A 272 -8.83 1.79 21.02
N CYS A 273 -7.86 1.24 20.28
CA CYS A 273 -6.99 2.00 19.38
C CYS A 273 -7.41 1.88 17.91
N HIS A 274 -7.96 0.72 17.52
CA HIS A 274 -8.47 0.46 16.17
C HIS A 274 -10.00 0.50 16.17
N PHE A 275 -10.59 1.63 16.57
CA PHE A 275 -12.04 1.73 16.73
C PHE A 275 -12.76 1.41 15.41
N ASN A 276 -13.69 0.47 15.48
CA ASN A 276 -14.41 -0.09 14.34
C ASN A 276 -13.53 -0.69 13.22
N GLY A 277 -12.29 -1.09 13.55
CA GLY A 277 -11.31 -1.57 12.57
C GLY A 277 -10.58 -0.45 11.82
N GLY A 278 -10.90 0.81 12.11
CA GLY A 278 -10.19 1.97 11.62
C GLY A 278 -8.92 2.28 12.42
N ALA A 279 -8.45 3.50 12.26
CA ALA A 279 -7.19 4.02 12.83
C ALA A 279 -7.40 4.92 14.06
N ASN A 280 -8.65 5.02 14.51
CA ASN A 280 -9.08 6.05 15.47
C ASN A 280 -9.25 5.47 16.86
N HIS A 281 -8.90 6.26 17.87
CA HIS A 281 -9.09 5.90 19.27
C HIS A 281 -10.58 5.97 19.65
N GLN A 282 -11.07 4.97 20.39
CA GLN A 282 -12.48 4.80 20.73
C GLN A 282 -13.10 6.01 21.45
N SER A 283 -12.34 6.70 22.29
CA SER A 283 -12.87 7.80 23.11
C SER A 283 -13.05 9.12 22.36
N THR A 284 -12.25 9.35 21.32
CA THR A 284 -12.18 10.63 20.60
C THR A 284 -12.66 10.52 19.16
N GLY A 285 -12.59 9.33 18.56
CA GLY A 285 -12.82 9.14 17.14
C GLY A 285 -11.71 9.74 16.27
N LEU A 286 -10.52 9.98 16.84
CA LEU A 286 -9.36 10.59 16.18
C LEU A 286 -8.13 9.68 16.28
N ASN A 287 -7.17 9.83 15.38
CA ASN A 287 -5.97 9.01 15.31
C ASN A 287 -4.96 9.42 16.38
N ARG A 288 -4.40 8.44 17.08
CA ARG A 288 -3.46 8.63 18.17
C ARG A 288 -2.11 7.98 17.86
N ASN A 289 -1.00 8.65 18.20
CA ASN A 289 0.29 7.98 18.25
C ASN A 289 0.45 7.21 19.55
N LEU A 290 0.95 5.99 19.44
CA LEU A 290 1.16 5.10 20.57
C LEU A 290 2.56 4.50 20.50
N ASP A 291 3.20 4.36 21.66
CA ASP A 291 4.38 3.50 21.80
C ASP A 291 3.91 2.11 22.24
N THR A 292 3.81 1.20 21.27
CA THR A 292 3.46 -0.21 21.46
C THR A 292 4.69 -1.10 21.69
N GLY A 293 5.88 -0.51 21.77
CA GLY A 293 7.15 -1.24 21.91
C GLY A 293 7.74 -1.74 20.60
N THR A 294 7.11 -1.47 19.44
CA THR A 294 7.58 -1.94 18.13
C THR A 294 8.96 -1.40 17.75
N ARG A 295 9.32 -0.19 18.20
CA ARG A 295 10.66 0.40 18.00
C ARG A 295 11.80 -0.48 18.54
N LEU A 296 11.53 -1.29 19.57
CA LEU A 296 12.52 -2.14 20.24
C LEU A 296 12.89 -3.40 19.44
N ALA A 297 12.26 -3.64 18.29
CA ALA A 297 12.55 -4.78 17.43
C ALA A 297 12.58 -4.36 15.96
N PRO A 298 13.61 -3.60 15.54
CA PRO A 298 13.78 -3.24 14.15
C PRO A 298 14.03 -4.51 13.31
N ALA A 299 13.51 -4.55 12.08
CA ALA A 299 13.76 -5.65 11.15
C ALA A 299 15.20 -5.71 10.65
N THR A 300 15.95 -4.61 10.82
CA THR A 300 17.32 -4.45 10.31
C THR A 300 18.29 -4.08 11.44
N GLY A 301 19.54 -4.53 11.27
CA GLY A 301 20.67 -4.15 12.12
C GLY A 301 21.46 -2.95 11.57
N THR A 302 20.97 -2.29 10.52
CA THR A 302 21.63 -1.13 9.90
C THR A 302 21.81 -0.01 10.94
N ILE A 303 23.07 0.28 11.24
CA ILE A 303 23.45 1.31 12.21
C ILE A 303 23.02 2.68 11.67
N GLY A 304 22.39 3.50 12.52
CA GLY A 304 21.89 4.82 12.15
C GLY A 304 20.45 4.85 11.66
N ALA A 305 19.81 3.69 11.47
CA ALA A 305 18.44 3.56 10.98
C ALA A 305 17.36 3.46 12.08
N PHE A 306 17.72 3.69 13.35
CA PHE A 306 16.81 3.41 14.48
C PHE A 306 15.73 4.47 14.62
N ASP A 307 14.50 4.03 14.42
CA ASP A 307 13.33 4.89 14.36
C ASP A 307 12.73 5.14 15.75
N GLY A 308 12.76 6.39 16.18
CA GLY A 308 12.15 6.83 17.42
C GLY A 308 10.76 7.43 17.22
N GLY A 309 10.17 7.37 16.03
CA GLY A 309 8.84 7.92 15.74
C GLY A 309 8.83 9.44 15.59
N PHE A 310 7.77 10.09 16.05
CA PHE A 310 7.54 11.51 15.76
C PHE A 310 8.51 12.47 16.46
N GLY A 311 8.94 13.52 15.77
CA GLY A 311 9.51 14.73 16.40
C GLY A 311 11.03 14.90 16.33
N GLY A 312 11.74 14.22 15.43
CA GLY A 312 13.20 14.34 15.31
C GLY A 312 13.73 15.55 14.52
N GLN A 313 12.88 16.23 13.74
CA GLN A 313 13.31 17.23 12.74
C GLN A 313 14.29 18.31 13.25
N ASN A 314 14.09 18.79 14.48
CA ASN A 314 14.87 19.91 15.05
C ASN A 314 15.92 19.48 16.07
N LEU A 315 16.21 18.17 16.16
CA LEU A 315 17.14 17.63 17.13
C LEU A 315 18.52 17.43 16.50
N ALA A 316 19.55 18.01 17.11
CA ALA A 316 20.93 17.87 16.64
C ALA A 316 21.59 16.53 17.03
N THR A 317 21.04 15.83 18.03
CA THR A 317 21.55 14.55 18.54
C THR A 317 20.38 13.65 18.91
N PRO A 318 20.55 12.31 18.87
CA PRO A 318 19.54 11.36 19.32
C PRO A 318 19.01 11.70 20.72
N ASN A 319 17.69 11.61 20.91
CA ASN A 319 17.01 11.94 22.16
C ASN A 319 16.30 10.73 22.80
N ILE A 320 16.24 9.59 22.11
CA ILE A 320 15.60 8.37 22.59
C ILE A 320 16.50 7.16 22.40
N ASP A 321 16.43 6.21 23.34
CA ASP A 321 16.96 4.86 23.17
C ASP A 321 15.90 4.01 22.45
N ALA A 322 15.92 4.09 21.12
CA ALA A 322 14.90 3.50 20.25
C ALA A 322 14.92 1.96 20.30
N VAL A 323 16.06 1.34 20.61
CA VAL A 323 16.24 -0.12 20.63
C VAL A 323 16.54 -0.71 22.00
N GLY A 324 16.58 0.09 23.06
CA GLY A 324 16.87 -0.38 24.42
C GLY A 324 18.34 -0.78 24.64
N ALA A 325 19.28 -0.15 23.93
CA ALA A 325 20.71 -0.44 24.01
C ALA A 325 21.41 0.23 25.22
N GLY A 326 20.70 1.03 26.01
CA GLY A 326 21.22 1.73 27.18
C GLY A 326 21.87 3.09 26.87
N PHE A 327 21.71 3.61 25.65
CA PHE A 327 22.14 4.94 25.24
C PHE A 327 21.21 5.49 24.15
N LEU A 328 21.18 6.81 23.97
CA LEU A 328 20.31 7.45 22.96
C LEU A 328 20.86 7.18 21.55
N ASN A 329 20.00 6.63 20.69
CA ASN A 329 20.39 6.11 19.38
C ASN A 329 19.32 6.32 18.29
N GLY A 330 18.18 6.94 18.61
CA GLY A 330 17.17 7.36 17.65
C GLY A 330 16.64 8.76 17.95
N PHE A 331 15.81 9.26 17.05
CA PHE A 331 15.16 10.56 17.12
C PHE A 331 13.64 10.40 17.22
N GLY A 332 13.00 11.20 18.07
CA GLY A 332 11.54 11.23 18.21
C GLY A 332 11.04 10.98 19.64
N ASP A 333 9.75 10.71 19.79
CA ASP A 333 9.06 10.59 21.08
C ASP A 333 8.64 9.16 21.45
N GLY A 334 9.03 8.18 20.63
CA GLY A 334 8.78 6.75 20.78
C GLY A 334 7.45 6.29 20.18
N LYS A 335 6.62 7.19 19.65
CA LYS A 335 5.25 6.87 19.28
C LYS A 335 5.03 6.89 17.76
N PHE A 336 4.13 6.01 17.33
CA PHE A 336 3.75 5.80 15.93
C PHE A 336 2.24 5.91 15.76
N ASN A 337 1.79 6.45 14.64
CA ASN A 337 0.40 6.50 14.21
C ASN A 337 -0.21 5.10 14.25
N THR A 338 -1.47 5.02 14.68
CA THR A 338 -2.24 3.77 14.58
C THR A 338 -2.71 3.59 13.14
N PRO A 339 -2.38 2.49 12.43
CA PRO A 339 -2.92 2.24 11.09
C PRO A 339 -4.34 1.64 11.15
N PRO A 340 -5.17 1.80 10.10
CA PRO A 340 -6.41 1.04 10.02
C PRO A 340 -6.11 -0.43 9.72
N VAL A 341 -6.99 -1.35 10.14
CA VAL A 341 -6.78 -2.80 10.01
C VAL A 341 -7.74 -3.47 9.02
N ILE A 342 -8.71 -2.73 8.48
CA ILE A 342 -9.59 -3.23 7.41
C ILE A 342 -8.81 -3.40 6.11
N GLU A 343 -7.94 -2.44 5.79
CA GLU A 343 -7.16 -2.35 4.54
C GLU A 343 -5.75 -2.97 4.64
N ALA A 344 -5.34 -3.45 5.81
CA ALA A 344 -3.95 -3.84 6.05
C ALA A 344 -3.65 -5.34 5.87
N VAL A 345 -4.67 -6.21 5.81
CA VAL A 345 -4.48 -7.66 5.99
C VAL A 345 -3.76 -8.33 4.82
N ASP A 346 -3.93 -7.79 3.61
CA ASP A 346 -3.25 -8.18 2.37
C ASP A 346 -1.95 -7.41 2.13
N ASN A 347 -1.47 -6.64 3.12
CA ASN A 347 -0.25 -5.84 3.01
C ASN A 347 0.83 -6.25 4.03
N PRO A 348 1.12 -7.56 4.25
CA PRO A 348 2.29 -7.94 5.03
C PRO A 348 3.59 -7.52 4.33
N PRO A 349 4.71 -7.37 5.06
CA PRO A 349 4.85 -7.58 6.51
C PRO A 349 4.31 -6.40 7.35
N PHE A 350 4.11 -6.62 8.65
CA PHE A 350 3.41 -5.66 9.51
C PHE A 350 4.33 -4.72 10.30
N PHE A 351 3.71 -3.62 10.76
CA PHE A 351 4.30 -2.52 11.54
C PHE A 351 5.30 -1.66 10.75
N HIS A 352 5.69 -0.52 11.32
CA HIS A 352 6.50 0.51 10.65
C HIS A 352 7.83 0.03 10.07
N THR A 353 8.39 -1.08 10.54
CA THR A 353 9.68 -1.65 10.08
C THR A 353 9.53 -3.01 9.41
N ASN A 354 8.32 -3.48 9.07
CA ASN A 354 8.09 -4.81 8.50
C ASN A 354 8.64 -5.97 9.37
N ALA A 355 8.84 -5.75 10.67
CA ALA A 355 9.59 -6.64 11.54
C ALA A 355 8.81 -7.85 12.05
N PHE A 356 7.48 -7.83 11.98
CA PHE A 356 6.65 -8.83 12.66
C PHE A 356 5.76 -9.62 11.71
N GLY A 357 6.37 -10.62 11.07
CA GLY A 357 5.70 -11.71 10.38
C GLY A 357 4.94 -11.32 9.11
N ASN A 358 4.57 -12.36 8.35
CA ASN A 358 3.85 -12.23 7.08
C ASN A 358 2.39 -12.69 7.20
N THR A 359 1.86 -12.81 8.42
CA THR A 359 0.46 -13.19 8.66
C THR A 359 -0.18 -12.28 9.68
N ILE A 360 -1.47 -11.97 9.49
CA ILE A 360 -2.21 -11.11 10.41
C ILE A 360 -2.27 -11.72 11.82
N GLU A 361 -2.28 -13.05 11.94
CA GLU A 361 -2.23 -13.74 13.23
C GLU A 361 -0.91 -13.47 13.97
N ALA A 362 0.21 -13.34 13.27
CA ALA A 362 1.48 -12.96 13.88
C ALA A 362 1.45 -11.51 14.38
N ALA A 363 0.86 -10.61 13.60
CA ALA A 363 0.65 -9.21 14.01
C ALA A 363 -0.30 -9.09 15.22
N VAL A 364 -1.34 -9.92 15.28
CA VAL A 364 -2.20 -10.01 16.47
C VAL A 364 -1.40 -10.55 17.66
N ALA A 365 -0.67 -11.66 17.49
CA ALA A 365 0.09 -12.30 18.56
C ALA A 365 1.12 -11.37 19.24
N PHE A 366 1.67 -10.40 18.50
CA PHE A 366 2.57 -9.35 19.02
C PHE A 366 2.04 -8.70 20.30
N TYR A 367 0.73 -8.43 20.37
CA TYR A 367 0.12 -7.74 21.51
C TYR A 367 0.08 -8.57 22.79
N THR A 368 0.40 -9.87 22.74
CA THR A 368 0.64 -10.70 23.95
C THR A 368 2.12 -10.98 24.19
N GLY A 369 2.99 -10.45 23.32
CA GLY A 369 4.43 -10.62 23.37
C GLY A 369 5.12 -9.71 24.40
N PRO A 370 6.39 -10.02 24.72
CA PRO A 370 7.16 -9.28 25.72
C PRO A 370 7.32 -7.80 25.35
N GLN A 371 7.54 -7.46 24.08
CA GLN A 371 7.75 -6.08 23.62
C GLN A 371 6.53 -5.19 23.94
N PHE A 372 5.33 -5.66 23.61
CA PHE A 372 4.11 -4.94 23.96
C PHE A 372 3.91 -4.90 25.48
N SER A 373 4.10 -6.01 26.18
CA SER A 373 3.77 -6.13 27.61
C SER A 373 4.46 -5.12 28.53
N VAL A 374 5.61 -4.59 28.12
CA VAL A 374 6.40 -3.58 28.84
C VAL A 374 6.31 -2.18 28.21
N SER A 375 5.48 -2.00 27.18
CA SER A 375 5.33 -0.74 26.46
C SER A 375 4.44 0.28 27.21
N PRO A 376 4.59 1.59 26.94
CA PRO A 376 3.69 2.61 27.46
C PRO A 376 2.22 2.34 27.12
N ALA A 377 1.89 1.90 25.90
CA ALA A 377 0.51 1.60 25.50
C ALA A 377 -0.09 0.44 26.31
N ALA A 378 0.69 -0.61 26.60
CA ALA A 378 0.22 -1.70 27.47
C ALA A 378 0.00 -1.24 28.92
N ALA A 379 0.86 -0.33 29.42
CA ALA A 379 0.68 0.27 30.73
C ALA A 379 -0.60 1.12 30.80
N GLU A 380 -0.91 1.89 29.76
CA GLU A 380 -2.16 2.65 29.64
C GLU A 380 -3.38 1.73 29.69
N LEU A 381 -3.41 0.67 28.87
CA LEU A 381 -4.50 -0.31 28.88
C LEU A 381 -4.63 -1.02 30.24
N THR A 382 -3.51 -1.36 30.87
CA THR A 382 -3.52 -2.00 32.20
C THR A 382 -4.06 -1.07 33.26
N ALA A 383 -3.68 0.21 33.22
CA ALA A 383 -4.22 1.22 34.13
C ALA A 383 -5.73 1.43 33.91
N GLN A 384 -6.19 1.41 32.65
CA GLN A 384 -7.59 1.60 32.31
C GLN A 384 -8.48 0.40 32.70
N PHE A 385 -8.01 -0.83 32.48
CA PHE A 385 -8.83 -2.04 32.61
C PHE A 385 -8.47 -2.92 33.82
N GLY A 386 -7.42 -2.58 34.57
CA GLY A 386 -7.01 -3.25 35.81
C GLY A 386 -6.24 -4.56 35.63
N THR A 387 -6.09 -5.05 34.39
CA THR A 387 -5.31 -6.25 34.07
C THR A 387 -4.52 -6.07 32.78
N PRO A 388 -3.39 -6.78 32.58
CA PRO A 388 -2.73 -6.84 31.28
C PRO A 388 -3.64 -7.39 30.19
N ILE A 389 -3.35 -7.05 28.94
CA ILE A 389 -3.99 -7.68 27.78
C ILE A 389 -3.69 -9.18 27.79
N ALA A 390 -4.67 -10.00 27.44
CA ALA A 390 -4.52 -11.43 27.31
C ALA A 390 -5.49 -11.94 26.26
N PHE A 391 -5.04 -12.89 25.45
CA PHE A 391 -5.88 -13.58 24.47
C PHE A 391 -6.14 -15.00 24.98
N PRO A 392 -7.19 -15.22 25.79
CA PRO A 392 -7.54 -16.56 26.22
C PRO A 392 -7.97 -17.40 25.01
N ASN A 393 -7.89 -18.73 25.13
CA ASN A 393 -8.33 -19.67 24.09
C ASN A 393 -7.58 -19.48 22.75
N ASP A 394 -8.30 -19.61 21.64
CA ASP A 394 -7.84 -19.49 20.25
C ASP A 394 -8.11 -18.08 19.67
N ASP A 395 -8.19 -17.06 20.53
CA ASP A 395 -8.63 -15.71 20.14
C ASP A 395 -7.74 -15.06 19.07
N ILE A 396 -6.44 -15.40 19.02
CA ILE A 396 -5.52 -14.93 17.97
C ILE A 396 -6.03 -15.37 16.58
N ASN A 397 -6.31 -16.66 16.41
CA ASN A 397 -6.77 -17.21 15.13
C ASN A 397 -8.16 -16.68 14.78
N LYS A 398 -9.05 -16.55 15.76
CA LYS A 398 -10.39 -16.00 15.56
C LYS A 398 -10.37 -14.54 15.13
N MET A 399 -9.56 -13.71 15.79
CA MET A 399 -9.35 -12.31 15.39
C MET A 399 -8.66 -12.22 14.01
N GLY A 400 -7.73 -13.13 13.69
CA GLY A 400 -7.16 -13.24 12.35
C GLY A 400 -8.23 -13.52 11.28
N ARG A 401 -9.10 -14.52 11.51
CA ARG A 401 -10.25 -14.80 10.62
C ARG A 401 -11.18 -13.60 10.49
N PHE A 402 -11.50 -12.91 11.59
CA PHE A 402 -12.30 -11.69 11.59
C PHE A 402 -11.73 -10.63 10.64
N LEU A 403 -10.44 -10.31 10.79
CA LEU A 403 -9.78 -9.28 9.98
C LEU A 403 -9.68 -9.70 8.51
N ARG A 404 -9.37 -10.97 8.22
CA ARG A 404 -9.37 -11.52 6.85
C ARG A 404 -10.72 -11.37 6.16
N VAL A 405 -11.82 -11.62 6.86
CA VAL A 405 -13.17 -11.46 6.28
C VAL A 405 -13.50 -10.00 6.01
N LEU A 406 -13.08 -9.06 6.87
CA LEU A 406 -13.29 -7.62 6.62
C LEU A 406 -12.46 -7.10 5.44
N SER A 407 -11.19 -7.49 5.35
CA SER A 407 -10.31 -7.13 4.22
C SER A 407 -10.83 -7.72 2.91
N ALA A 408 -11.17 -9.02 2.89
CA ALA A 408 -11.80 -9.63 1.71
C ALA A 408 -13.10 -8.91 1.31
N ALA A 409 -13.94 -8.53 2.29
CA ALA A 409 -15.16 -7.78 2.02
C ALA A 409 -14.89 -6.42 1.37
N PHE A 410 -13.85 -5.72 1.83
CA PHE A 410 -13.43 -4.43 1.30
C PHE A 410 -12.90 -4.54 -0.14
N ASN A 411 -11.99 -5.48 -0.40
CA ASN A 411 -11.44 -5.72 -1.74
C ASN A 411 -12.54 -6.09 -2.74
N LEU A 412 -13.50 -6.93 -2.34
CA LEU A 412 -14.62 -7.27 -3.22
C LEU A 412 -15.57 -6.10 -3.48
N ASP A 413 -15.73 -5.18 -2.52
CA ASP A 413 -16.53 -3.97 -2.74
C ASP A 413 -15.81 -3.03 -3.73
N ILE A 414 -14.47 -2.90 -3.66
CA ILE A 414 -13.66 -2.16 -4.66
C ILE A 414 -13.70 -2.85 -6.03
N ALA A 415 -13.50 -4.17 -6.10
CA ALA A 415 -13.58 -4.95 -7.33
C ALA A 415 -14.91 -4.71 -8.03
N LYS A 416 -16.01 -4.76 -7.26
CA LYS A 416 -17.35 -4.49 -7.76
C LYS A 416 -17.51 -3.04 -8.22
N GLN A 417 -16.99 -2.05 -7.49
CA GLN A 417 -17.01 -0.63 -7.89
C GLN A 417 -16.33 -0.44 -9.25
N ARG A 418 -15.14 -1.02 -9.43
CA ARG A 418 -14.37 -0.97 -10.69
C ARG A 418 -15.11 -1.65 -11.84
N LEU A 419 -15.68 -2.84 -11.62
CA LEU A 419 -16.49 -3.53 -12.63
C LEU A 419 -17.75 -2.75 -13.00
N GLN A 420 -18.42 -2.11 -12.03
CA GLN A 420 -19.59 -1.26 -12.29
C GLN A 420 -19.23 0.00 -13.08
N ALA A 421 -18.07 0.60 -12.80
CA ALA A 421 -17.52 1.68 -13.59
C ALA A 421 -17.23 1.21 -15.03
N ALA A 422 -16.54 0.09 -15.20
CA ALA A 422 -16.29 -0.50 -16.52
C ALA A 422 -17.61 -0.80 -17.27
N GLN A 423 -18.63 -1.30 -16.56
CA GLN A 423 -19.96 -1.57 -17.09
C GLN A 423 -20.65 -0.29 -17.60
N THR A 424 -20.54 0.79 -16.83
CA THR A 424 -21.08 2.11 -17.20
C THR A 424 -20.39 2.62 -18.46
N LEU A 425 -19.06 2.56 -18.50
CA LEU A 425 -18.27 3.04 -19.62
C LEU A 425 -18.50 2.23 -20.90
N VAL A 426 -18.56 0.89 -20.82
CA VAL A 426 -18.83 0.07 -22.01
C VAL A 426 -20.24 0.32 -22.57
N ASN A 427 -21.22 0.57 -21.71
CA ASN A 427 -22.60 0.87 -22.13
C ASN A 427 -22.72 2.24 -22.81
N GLN A 428 -21.97 3.24 -22.33
CA GLN A 428 -22.06 4.62 -22.82
C GLN A 428 -21.14 4.88 -24.01
N PHE A 429 -19.94 4.28 -24.01
CA PHE A 429 -18.86 4.60 -24.95
C PHE A 429 -18.48 3.43 -25.86
N ASN A 430 -19.10 2.24 -25.70
CA ASN A 430 -18.80 1.04 -26.49
C ASN A 430 -17.30 0.71 -26.50
N ASN A 431 -16.62 0.83 -27.64
CA ASN A 431 -15.18 0.60 -27.79
C ASN A 431 -14.33 1.89 -27.70
N THR A 432 -14.95 3.06 -27.57
CA THR A 432 -14.20 4.30 -27.35
C THR A 432 -13.53 4.25 -25.98
N ARG A 433 -12.21 4.49 -25.94
CA ARG A 433 -11.38 4.37 -24.74
C ARG A 433 -11.57 3.04 -24.01
N ALA A 434 -11.55 1.95 -24.78
CA ALA A 434 -11.63 0.59 -24.23
C ALA A 434 -10.47 0.28 -23.26
N ASP A 435 -9.32 0.95 -23.41
CA ASP A 435 -8.19 0.91 -22.47
C ASP A 435 -8.64 1.19 -21.01
N ILE A 436 -9.52 2.17 -20.80
CA ILE A 436 -10.02 2.48 -19.45
C ILE A 436 -10.92 1.35 -18.93
N GLN A 437 -11.76 0.81 -19.79
CA GLN A 437 -12.67 -0.29 -19.42
C GLN A 437 -11.88 -1.53 -19.03
N LEU A 438 -10.87 -1.87 -19.83
CA LEU A 438 -10.00 -3.03 -19.63
C LEU A 438 -9.13 -2.86 -18.39
N GLY A 439 -8.53 -1.69 -18.16
CA GLY A 439 -7.74 -1.46 -16.94
C GLY A 439 -8.57 -1.51 -15.66
N LEU A 440 -9.81 -0.98 -15.65
CA LEU A 440 -10.72 -1.18 -14.52
C LEU A 440 -11.06 -2.65 -14.27
N MET A 441 -11.24 -3.45 -15.33
CA MET A 441 -11.47 -4.88 -15.21
C MET A 441 -10.24 -5.63 -14.68
N ASP A 442 -9.04 -5.26 -15.16
CA ASP A 442 -7.79 -5.87 -14.73
C ASP A 442 -7.51 -5.56 -13.26
N LEU A 443 -7.69 -4.30 -12.86
CA LEU A 443 -7.62 -3.88 -11.46
C LEU A 443 -8.70 -4.55 -10.60
N ALA A 444 -9.90 -4.83 -11.11
CA ALA A 444 -10.87 -5.63 -10.36
C ALA A 444 -10.45 -7.09 -10.18
N ARG A 445 -9.67 -7.65 -11.12
CA ARG A 445 -9.07 -8.98 -10.97
C ARG A 445 -8.03 -8.98 -9.85
N VAL A 446 -7.19 -7.94 -9.77
CA VAL A 446 -6.19 -7.77 -8.69
C VAL A 446 -6.86 -7.81 -7.32
N GLU A 447 -7.91 -7.01 -7.10
CA GLU A 447 -8.65 -7.02 -5.83
C GLU A 447 -9.24 -8.40 -5.47
N ILE A 448 -9.65 -9.18 -6.48
CA ILE A 448 -10.14 -10.54 -6.27
C ILE A 448 -8.98 -11.48 -5.92
N ASP A 449 -7.80 -11.28 -6.50
CA ASP A 449 -6.59 -12.03 -6.15
C ASP A 449 -6.19 -11.78 -4.69
N ASP A 450 -6.19 -10.53 -4.25
CA ASP A 450 -5.92 -10.16 -2.86
C ASP A 450 -6.96 -10.78 -1.92
N ALA A 451 -8.26 -10.69 -2.28
CA ALA A 451 -9.33 -11.32 -1.51
C ALA A 451 -9.17 -12.84 -1.40
N LEU A 452 -8.68 -13.50 -2.45
CA LEU A 452 -8.42 -14.94 -2.44
C LEU A 452 -7.21 -15.28 -1.56
N GLU A 453 -6.15 -14.48 -1.60
CA GLU A 453 -4.96 -14.65 -0.77
C GLU A 453 -5.29 -14.51 0.72
N VAL A 454 -6.03 -13.48 1.12
CA VAL A 454 -6.40 -13.30 2.53
C VAL A 454 -7.34 -14.41 3.04
N LEU A 455 -8.15 -15.00 2.17
CA LEU A 455 -9.03 -16.12 2.50
C LEU A 455 -8.30 -17.48 2.50
N ALA A 456 -7.07 -17.56 1.97
CA ALA A 456 -6.27 -18.77 1.91
C ALA A 456 -5.65 -19.10 3.27
N VAL A 457 -6.49 -19.57 4.20
CA VAL A 457 -6.08 -20.19 5.47
C VAL A 457 -5.89 -21.70 5.30
N ASP A 458 -5.18 -22.37 6.22
CA ASP A 458 -4.93 -23.81 6.16
C ASP A 458 -6.25 -24.60 5.96
N PRO A 459 -6.46 -25.21 4.78
CA PRO A 459 -7.72 -25.86 4.42
C PRO A 459 -7.92 -27.18 5.17
N SER A 460 -6.86 -27.74 5.79
CA SER A 460 -6.92 -29.01 6.51
C SER A 460 -7.50 -28.88 7.92
N ALA A 461 -7.49 -27.66 8.50
CA ALA A 461 -7.95 -27.40 9.85
C ALA A 461 -9.34 -26.74 9.90
N ASN A 462 -9.57 -25.68 9.11
CA ASN A 462 -10.87 -24.98 9.03
C ASN A 462 -10.88 -23.96 7.86
N PRO A 463 -11.35 -24.32 6.65
CA PRO A 463 -11.32 -23.40 5.50
C PRO A 463 -12.22 -22.17 5.71
N LEU A 464 -11.81 -21.01 5.21
CA LEU A 464 -12.56 -19.75 5.34
C LEU A 464 -13.34 -19.45 4.04
N HIS A 465 -14.67 -19.54 4.11
CA HIS A 465 -15.59 -19.28 2.99
C HIS A 465 -15.24 -19.97 1.65
N PRO A 466 -15.09 -21.31 1.59
CA PRO A 466 -14.70 -22.02 0.35
C PRO A 466 -15.67 -21.81 -0.83
N VAL A 467 -16.96 -21.60 -0.55
CA VAL A 467 -17.96 -21.27 -1.57
C VAL A 467 -17.70 -19.91 -2.19
N ALA A 468 -17.39 -18.90 -1.37
CA ALA A 468 -17.03 -17.56 -1.84
C ALA A 468 -15.76 -17.63 -2.70
N GLN A 469 -14.72 -18.33 -2.25
CA GLN A 469 -13.49 -18.52 -3.02
C GLN A 469 -13.77 -19.14 -4.41
N THR A 470 -14.66 -20.14 -4.48
CA THR A 470 -15.08 -20.73 -5.77
C THR A 470 -15.75 -19.69 -6.68
N ARG A 471 -16.67 -18.88 -6.14
CA ARG A 471 -17.34 -17.80 -6.90
C ARG A 471 -16.37 -16.73 -7.38
N LEU A 472 -15.33 -16.44 -6.60
CA LEU A 472 -14.28 -15.50 -7.00
C LEU A 472 -13.43 -16.04 -8.16
N GLN A 473 -13.10 -17.32 -8.17
CA GLN A 473 -12.44 -17.95 -9.32
C GLN A 473 -13.33 -17.92 -10.58
N GLU A 474 -14.64 -18.12 -10.44
CA GLU A 474 -15.60 -17.94 -11.53
C GLU A 474 -15.61 -16.47 -12.02
N ALA A 475 -15.61 -15.49 -11.12
CA ALA A 475 -15.55 -14.07 -11.46
C ALA A 475 -14.27 -13.72 -12.25
N LYS A 476 -13.10 -14.21 -11.80
CA LYS A 476 -11.83 -14.05 -12.53
C LYS A 476 -11.89 -14.62 -13.93
N SER A 477 -12.51 -15.79 -14.09
CA SER A 477 -12.68 -16.42 -15.41
C SER A 477 -13.53 -15.56 -16.35
N GLU A 478 -14.60 -14.94 -15.83
CA GLU A 478 -15.42 -14.00 -16.59
C GLU A 478 -14.67 -12.71 -16.94
N ILE A 479 -13.87 -12.16 -16.01
CA ILE A 479 -13.02 -11.00 -16.26
C ILE A 479 -12.01 -11.32 -17.37
N ALA A 480 -11.28 -12.45 -17.28
CA ALA A 480 -10.33 -12.87 -18.30
C ALA A 480 -10.98 -13.02 -19.68
N ALA A 481 -12.17 -13.64 -19.74
CA ALA A 481 -12.93 -13.76 -20.98
C ALA A 481 -13.41 -12.39 -21.52
N GLY A 482 -13.71 -11.43 -20.64
CA GLY A 482 -14.08 -10.07 -21.00
C GLY A 482 -12.91 -9.22 -21.48
N LEU A 483 -11.72 -9.40 -20.90
CA LEU A 483 -10.46 -8.79 -21.36
C LEU A 483 -10.09 -9.29 -22.77
N ALA A 484 -10.33 -10.57 -23.06
CA ALA A 484 -10.11 -11.17 -24.38
C ALA A 484 -11.23 -10.91 -25.40
N ALA A 485 -12.31 -10.21 -25.01
CA ALA A 485 -13.47 -10.02 -25.88
C ALA A 485 -13.18 -9.05 -27.03
N THR A 486 -13.54 -9.44 -28.25
CA THR A 486 -13.29 -8.63 -29.46
C THR A 486 -14.39 -7.60 -29.75
N THR A 487 -15.51 -7.68 -29.03
CA THR A 487 -16.65 -6.76 -29.20
C THR A 487 -17.10 -6.18 -27.86
N TRP A 488 -17.57 -4.93 -27.88
CA TRP A 488 -18.06 -4.26 -26.68
C TRP A 488 -19.23 -5.01 -26.03
N SER A 489 -20.12 -5.62 -26.83
CA SER A 489 -21.29 -6.34 -26.32
C SER A 489 -20.92 -7.65 -25.62
N GLN A 490 -19.91 -8.36 -26.12
CA GLN A 490 -19.35 -9.52 -25.41
C GLN A 490 -18.71 -9.08 -24.09
N ARG A 491 -17.86 -8.04 -24.12
CA ARG A 491 -17.23 -7.49 -22.91
C ARG A 491 -18.27 -7.05 -21.88
N GLN A 492 -19.31 -6.34 -22.31
CA GLN A 492 -20.46 -5.93 -21.51
C GLN A 492 -21.11 -7.11 -20.79
N SER A 493 -21.39 -8.21 -21.51
CA SER A 493 -22.00 -9.41 -20.93
C SER A 493 -21.11 -10.10 -19.89
N ARG A 494 -19.79 -10.14 -20.17
CA ARG A 494 -18.77 -10.68 -19.25
C ARG A 494 -18.64 -9.85 -17.98
N ILE A 495 -18.61 -8.52 -18.09
CA ILE A 495 -18.60 -7.61 -16.93
C ILE A 495 -19.84 -7.85 -16.07
N SER A 496 -21.04 -7.89 -16.67
CA SER A 496 -22.28 -8.11 -15.93
C SER A 496 -22.28 -9.44 -15.17
N THR A 497 -21.71 -10.50 -15.78
CA THR A 497 -21.61 -11.81 -15.14
C THR A 497 -20.59 -11.77 -14.00
N ALA A 498 -19.42 -11.15 -14.20
CA ALA A 498 -18.41 -10.98 -13.16
C ALA A 498 -18.96 -10.22 -11.94
N ILE A 499 -19.70 -9.12 -12.14
CA ILE A 499 -20.35 -8.36 -11.05
C ILE A 499 -21.25 -9.27 -10.21
N SER A 500 -22.06 -10.12 -10.86
CA SER A 500 -22.96 -11.06 -10.18
C SER A 500 -22.18 -12.08 -9.35
N ARG A 501 -21.05 -12.59 -9.87
CA ARG A 501 -20.18 -13.54 -9.15
C ARG A 501 -19.50 -12.90 -7.95
N VAL A 502 -18.97 -11.69 -8.09
CA VAL A 502 -18.39 -10.91 -6.98
C VAL A 502 -19.43 -10.66 -5.90
N GLN A 503 -20.63 -10.20 -6.28
CA GLN A 503 -21.72 -9.98 -5.31
C GLN A 503 -22.10 -11.28 -4.60
N SER A 504 -22.28 -12.38 -5.34
CA SER A 504 -22.62 -13.66 -4.75
C SER A 504 -21.55 -14.15 -3.78
N ALA A 505 -20.26 -13.92 -4.06
CA ALA A 505 -19.18 -14.22 -3.12
C ALA A 505 -19.26 -13.33 -1.87
N ARG A 506 -19.45 -12.02 -2.07
CA ARG A 506 -19.52 -11.00 -1.02
C ARG A 506 -20.66 -11.22 -0.03
N ASP A 507 -21.80 -11.72 -0.51
CA ASP A 507 -22.99 -12.06 0.30
C ASP A 507 -22.72 -13.20 1.30
N HIS A 508 -21.69 -14.01 1.08
CA HIS A 508 -21.32 -15.06 2.03
C HIS A 508 -20.65 -14.54 3.29
N PHE A 509 -20.06 -13.34 3.30
CA PHE A 509 -19.25 -12.88 4.43
C PHE A 509 -20.06 -12.48 5.66
N GLY A 510 -21.28 -11.99 5.47
CA GLY A 510 -22.11 -11.53 6.57
C GLY A 510 -23.06 -10.41 6.21
N SER A 511 -23.58 -9.76 7.24
CA SER A 511 -24.49 -8.63 7.13
C SER A 511 -23.93 -7.40 7.86
N ASN A 512 -24.41 -6.22 7.45
CA ASN A 512 -24.01 -4.91 8.00
C ASN A 512 -22.52 -4.55 7.82
N ILE A 513 -21.86 -5.16 6.83
CA ILE A 513 -20.53 -4.74 6.36
C ILE A 513 -20.77 -3.84 5.15
N ASN A 514 -20.91 -2.53 5.38
CA ASN A 514 -21.27 -1.57 4.34
C ASN A 514 -20.18 -0.50 4.22
N PHE A 515 -19.39 -0.57 3.15
CA PHE A 515 -18.41 0.46 2.82
C PHE A 515 -18.99 1.46 1.80
N GLN A 516 -18.77 2.74 2.05
CA GLN A 516 -18.89 3.84 1.09
C GLN A 516 -17.51 4.04 0.50
N LEU A 517 -17.37 3.79 -0.80
CA LEU A 517 -16.08 3.84 -1.47
C LEU A 517 -15.86 5.20 -2.11
N GLY A 518 -14.63 5.70 -2.00
CA GLY A 518 -14.23 6.93 -2.65
C GLY A 518 -14.10 6.75 -4.17
N GLN A 519 -14.23 7.85 -4.90
CA GLN A 519 -14.11 7.87 -6.36
C GLN A 519 -12.66 7.69 -6.85
N GLY A 520 -11.66 7.94 -6.00
CA GLY A 520 -10.25 7.76 -6.32
C GLY A 520 -9.88 6.31 -6.65
N ASN A 521 -10.63 5.34 -6.12
CA ASN A 521 -10.43 3.90 -6.39
C ASN A 521 -10.59 3.52 -7.89
N LEU A 522 -11.15 4.43 -8.70
CA LEU A 522 -11.36 4.26 -10.14
C LEU A 522 -10.22 4.84 -10.99
N MET A 523 -9.22 5.46 -10.38
CA MET A 523 -8.09 6.11 -11.06
C MET A 523 -6.81 5.26 -10.98
N TYR A 524 -6.03 5.34 -12.04
CA TYR A 524 -4.75 4.66 -12.24
C TYR A 524 -3.98 5.30 -13.41
#